data_AF-A0A4Q0PGD9-F1
#
_entry.id   AF-A0A4Q0PGD9-F1
#
_cell.length_a   1.000
_cell.length_b   1.000
_cell.length_c   1.000
_cell.angle_alpha   90.00
_cell.angle_beta   90.00
_cell.angle_gamma   90.00
#
_symmetry.space_group_name_H-M   'P 1'
#
loop_
_entity.id
_entity.type
_entity.pdbx_description
1 polymer ?
#
loop_
_entity_poly.entity_id
_entity_poly.type
_entity_poly.pdbx_seq_one_letter_code
_entity_poly.pdbx_strand_id
1 'polypeptide(L)'
;MDFEESILISENNFLWSNRSRKMMKIIKDTNRRNDILLAPCSPETFQIMYNYDGYHPSCFENLYTNLERFGIKPDDIPTAFNIFMNVQFEKDGKLSVLPPTSTAGDYVLFEAQMNLIIGMTACSAEDSNGGTFKPIQYQVLGSDNEPEN
;
A
#
# COMPACT_ATOMS: atom_id res chain seq x y z
N MET A 1 -0.63 -6.57 -12.54
CA MET A 1 0.39 -5.50 -12.54
C MET A 1 1.60 -5.96 -13.35
N ASP A 2 1.35 -6.43 -14.57
CA ASP A 2 2.34 -6.85 -15.57
C ASP A 2 2.76 -5.68 -16.47
N PHE A 3 1.90 -4.66 -16.61
CA PHE A 3 2.12 -3.50 -17.49
C PHE A 3 3.30 -2.59 -17.14
N GLU A 4 3.88 -2.72 -15.95
CA GLU A 4 5.10 -1.97 -15.54
C GLU A 4 6.37 -2.82 -15.67
N GLU A 5 6.26 -4.11 -16.01
CA GLU A 5 7.37 -5.07 -16.17
C GLU A 5 8.36 -5.08 -14.99
N SER A 6 7.89 -4.71 -13.80
CA SER A 6 8.70 -4.52 -12.60
C SER A 6 7.90 -4.87 -11.35
N ILE A 7 8.58 -5.45 -10.36
CA ILE A 7 8.05 -5.63 -9.00
C ILE A 7 8.40 -4.46 -8.08
N LEU A 8 9.32 -3.58 -8.51
CA LEU A 8 9.71 -2.36 -7.81
C LEU A 8 8.97 -1.18 -8.43
N ILE A 9 7.72 -0.98 -8.02
CA ILE A 9 6.85 0.08 -8.51
C ILE A 9 7.14 1.38 -7.73
N SER A 10 7.47 2.45 -8.46
CA SER A 10 7.85 3.75 -7.91
C SER A 10 7.56 4.90 -8.89
N GLU A 11 8.19 6.06 -8.70
CA GLU A 11 8.05 7.26 -9.55
C GLU A 11 8.07 6.93 -11.05
N ASN A 12 7.11 7.51 -11.79
CA ASN A 12 6.80 7.32 -13.20
C ASN A 12 6.04 6.03 -13.59
N ASN A 13 5.84 5.09 -12.66
CA ASN A 13 4.98 3.93 -12.90
C ASN A 13 3.50 4.28 -12.72
N PHE A 14 2.61 3.46 -13.29
CA PHE A 14 1.18 3.52 -13.05
C PHE A 14 0.68 2.36 -12.17
N LEU A 15 -0.36 2.64 -11.39
CA LEU A 15 -1.19 1.62 -10.76
C LEU A 15 -2.37 1.31 -11.67
N TRP A 16 -2.52 0.04 -12.03
CA TRP A 16 -3.46 -0.43 -13.05
C TRP A 16 -4.63 -1.18 -12.43
N SER A 17 -5.82 -0.98 -12.99
CA SER A 17 -6.99 -1.79 -12.66
C SER A 17 -6.88 -3.21 -13.23
N ASN A 18 -7.67 -4.13 -12.68
CA ASN A 18 -7.89 -5.47 -13.25
C ASN A 18 -8.59 -5.47 -14.63
N ARG A 19 -8.94 -4.29 -15.16
CA ARG A 19 -9.49 -4.07 -16.51
C ARG A 19 -8.50 -3.33 -17.42
N SER A 20 -7.22 -3.34 -17.07
CA SER A 20 -6.13 -2.76 -17.87
C SER A 20 -6.26 -1.26 -18.14
N ARG A 21 -6.90 -0.53 -17.21
CA ARG A 21 -6.98 0.95 -17.23
C ARG A 21 -6.04 1.53 -16.19
N LYS A 22 -5.32 2.60 -16.56
CA LYS A 22 -4.52 3.41 -15.65
C LYS A 22 -5.45 4.02 -14.60
N MET A 23 -5.17 3.77 -13.32
CA MET A 23 -5.93 4.36 -12.20
C MET A 23 -5.19 5.54 -11.60
N MET A 24 -3.90 5.37 -11.31
CA MET A 24 -3.04 6.39 -10.71
C MET A 24 -1.67 6.38 -11.37
N LYS A 25 -1.04 7.55 -11.50
CA LYS A 25 0.38 7.70 -11.85
C LYS A 25 1.15 8.10 -10.60
N ILE A 26 2.29 7.47 -10.34
CA ILE A 26 3.19 7.88 -9.26
C ILE A 26 4.03 9.04 -9.78
N ILE A 27 3.72 10.26 -9.32
CA ILE A 27 4.40 11.50 -9.74
C ILE A 27 5.71 11.69 -8.98
N LYS A 28 5.70 11.33 -7.69
CA LYS A 28 6.88 11.44 -6.82
C LYS A 28 6.89 10.28 -5.84
N ASP A 29 8.06 9.72 -5.59
CA ASP A 29 8.30 8.78 -4.51
C ASP A 29 9.71 9.02 -3.95
N THR A 30 9.78 9.54 -2.72
CA THR A 30 11.06 9.91 -2.11
C THR A 30 11.81 8.70 -1.53
N ASN A 31 11.11 7.62 -1.21
CA ASN A 31 11.70 6.43 -0.60
C ASN A 31 11.99 5.32 -1.62
N ARG A 32 11.23 5.27 -2.72
CA ARG A 32 11.38 4.34 -3.85
C ARG A 32 11.27 2.87 -3.50
N ARG A 33 10.64 2.57 -2.36
CA ARG A 33 10.50 1.20 -1.86
C ARG A 33 9.05 0.95 -1.49
N ASN A 34 8.35 0.24 -2.37
CA ASN A 34 6.98 -0.20 -2.16
C ASN A 34 6.89 -1.68 -2.53
N ASP A 35 5.92 -2.37 -1.95
CA ASP A 35 5.66 -3.78 -2.23
C ASP A 35 4.28 -4.00 -2.87
N ILE A 36 4.23 -4.98 -3.76
CA ILE A 36 3.01 -5.46 -4.43
C ILE A 36 2.88 -6.99 -4.36
N LEU A 37 3.78 -7.67 -3.65
CA LEU A 37 3.85 -9.13 -3.61
C LEU A 37 3.06 -9.69 -2.42
N LEU A 38 2.97 -8.95 -1.32
CA LEU A 38 2.31 -9.41 -0.11
C LEU A 38 0.89 -8.84 0.01
N ALA A 39 -0.05 -9.71 0.36
CA ALA A 39 -1.43 -9.32 0.67
C ALA A 39 -1.47 -8.37 1.89
N PRO A 40 -2.52 -7.54 2.03
CA PRO A 40 -2.74 -6.81 3.28
C PRO A 40 -2.79 -7.79 4.45
N CYS A 41 -2.16 -7.46 5.58
CA CYS A 41 -2.23 -8.34 6.75
C CYS A 41 -3.69 -8.58 7.14
N SER A 42 -3.97 -9.82 7.53
CA SER A 42 -5.28 -10.31 7.96
C SER A 42 -5.18 -10.95 9.36
N PRO A 43 -6.30 -11.26 10.02
CA PRO A 43 -6.26 -12.02 11.28
C PRO A 43 -5.46 -13.33 11.15
N GLU A 44 -5.60 -14.02 10.03
CA GLU A 44 -4.88 -15.27 9.73
C GLU A 44 -3.37 -15.02 9.55
N THR A 45 -2.97 -13.86 9.03
CA THR A 45 -1.55 -13.48 8.95
C THR A 45 -0.92 -13.47 10.33
N PHE A 46 -1.60 -12.88 11.32
CA PHE A 46 -1.11 -12.82 12.70
C PHE A 46 -1.08 -14.20 13.37
N GLN A 47 -2.09 -15.04 13.13
CA GLN A 47 -2.11 -16.40 13.65
C GLN A 47 -0.99 -17.27 13.05
N ILE A 48 -0.83 -17.25 11.72
CA ILE A 48 0.05 -18.17 11.00
C ILE A 48 1.51 -17.71 11.04
N MET A 49 1.76 -16.42 10.81
CA MET A 49 3.12 -15.89 10.65
C MET A 49 3.70 -15.30 11.92
N TYR A 50 2.86 -14.69 12.77
CA TYR A 50 3.30 -14.05 14.01
C TYR A 50 3.06 -14.93 15.24
N ASN A 51 2.42 -16.10 15.07
CA ASN A 51 2.04 -17.01 16.16
C ASN A 51 1.28 -16.28 17.28
N TYR A 52 0.42 -15.33 16.88
CA TYR A 52 -0.42 -14.55 17.79
C TYR A 52 -1.79 -15.19 17.91
N ASP A 53 -2.18 -15.55 19.13
CA ASP A 53 -3.51 -16.09 19.44
C ASP A 53 -4.39 -14.97 20.03
N GLY A 54 -5.53 -14.72 19.39
CA GLY A 54 -6.47 -13.67 19.75
C GLY A 54 -6.73 -12.65 18.66
N TYR A 55 -7.49 -11.60 19.01
CA TYR A 55 -7.81 -10.52 18.10
C TYR A 55 -6.61 -9.60 17.91
N HIS A 56 -6.28 -9.34 16.64
CA HIS A 56 -5.27 -8.37 16.25
C HIS A 56 -5.82 -7.52 15.10
N PRO A 57 -5.84 -6.18 15.21
CA PRO A 57 -6.25 -5.31 14.11
C PRO A 57 -5.46 -5.64 12.85
N SER A 58 -6.09 -5.56 11.68
CA SER A 58 -5.46 -5.94 10.42
C SER A 58 -5.82 -5.01 9.27
N CYS A 59 -4.93 -4.86 8.29
CA CYS A 59 -5.17 -4.02 7.12
C CYS A 59 -6.40 -4.49 6.34
N PHE A 60 -6.55 -5.80 6.16
CA PHE A 60 -7.67 -6.38 5.43
C PHE A 60 -9.00 -6.02 6.10
N GLU A 61 -9.10 -6.20 7.42
CA GLU A 61 -10.27 -5.80 8.22
C GLU A 61 -10.55 -4.30 8.18
N ASN A 62 -9.53 -3.48 8.36
CA ASN A 62 -9.67 -2.03 8.27
C ASN A 62 -10.22 -1.62 6.91
N LEU A 63 -9.75 -2.23 5.82
CA LEU A 63 -10.18 -1.91 4.47
C LEU A 63 -11.64 -2.34 4.23
N TYR A 64 -12.00 -3.61 4.42
CA TYR A 64 -13.36 -4.05 4.10
C TYR A 64 -14.41 -3.38 5.00
N THR A 65 -14.08 -3.12 6.27
CA THR A 65 -15.02 -2.47 7.21
C THR A 65 -15.30 -1.03 6.81
N ASN A 66 -14.26 -0.26 6.46
CA ASN A 66 -14.41 1.17 6.14
C ASN A 66 -14.89 1.41 4.70
N LEU A 67 -14.72 0.43 3.81
CA LEU A 67 -15.17 0.51 2.42
C LEU A 67 -16.56 -0.10 2.18
N GLU A 68 -17.15 -0.77 3.18
CA GLU A 68 -18.49 -1.38 3.08
C GLU A 68 -19.57 -0.39 2.62
N ARG A 69 -19.51 0.86 3.09
CA ARG A 69 -20.47 1.93 2.69
C ARG A 69 -20.47 2.25 1.19
N PHE A 70 -19.42 1.86 0.47
CA PHE A 70 -19.30 1.99 -0.98
C PHE A 70 -19.67 0.69 -1.72
N GLY A 71 -20.16 -0.33 -1.00
CA GLY A 71 -20.51 -1.64 -1.53
C GLY A 71 -19.32 -2.56 -1.78
N ILE A 72 -18.14 -2.23 -1.25
CA ILE A 72 -16.91 -3.03 -1.38
C ILE A 72 -16.87 -4.05 -0.26
N LYS A 73 -16.84 -5.34 -0.61
CA LYS A 73 -16.85 -6.46 0.33
C LYS A 73 -15.44 -7.03 0.52
N PRO A 74 -15.22 -7.93 1.49
CA PRO A 74 -13.92 -8.57 1.69
C PRO A 74 -13.30 -9.16 0.41
N ASP A 75 -14.11 -9.85 -0.41
CA ASP A 75 -13.65 -10.46 -1.67
C ASP A 75 -13.28 -9.44 -2.76
N ASP A 76 -13.68 -8.18 -2.62
CA ASP A 76 -13.35 -7.10 -3.54
C ASP A 76 -12.00 -6.43 -3.19
N ILE A 77 -11.42 -6.72 -2.01
CA ILE A 77 -10.15 -6.15 -1.58
C ILE A 77 -8.99 -6.88 -2.29
N PRO A 78 -8.24 -6.22 -3.18
CA PRO A 78 -7.13 -6.84 -3.88
C PRO A 78 -5.89 -6.91 -2.98
N THR A 79 -4.81 -7.50 -3.49
CA THR A 79 -3.45 -7.24 -2.97
C THR A 79 -3.23 -5.73 -2.87
N ALA A 80 -2.73 -5.29 -1.72
CA ALA A 80 -2.49 -3.88 -1.45
C ALA A 80 -1.25 -3.37 -2.18
N PHE A 81 -1.21 -2.06 -2.44
CA PHE A 81 0.02 -1.36 -2.75
C PHE A 81 0.66 -0.95 -1.41
N ASN A 82 1.62 -1.73 -0.94
CA ASN A 82 2.25 -1.56 0.37
C ASN A 82 3.30 -0.46 0.31
N ILE A 83 2.87 0.78 0.54
CA ILE A 83 3.73 1.98 0.55
C ILE A 83 4.81 1.84 1.64
N PHE A 84 6.07 2.09 1.30
CA PHE A 84 7.25 2.02 2.19
C PHE A 84 7.62 0.65 2.75
N MET A 85 6.87 -0.41 2.41
CA MET A 85 7.16 -1.75 2.90
C MET A 85 8.41 -2.33 2.20
N ASN A 86 9.38 -2.79 3.00
CA ASN A 86 10.68 -3.22 2.50
C ASN A 86 10.76 -4.75 2.31
N VAL A 87 10.08 -5.27 1.27
CA VAL A 87 10.06 -6.71 0.94
C VAL A 87 11.21 -7.11 0.02
N GLN A 88 12.25 -7.74 0.56
CA GLN A 88 13.37 -8.27 -0.23
C GLN A 88 13.02 -9.60 -0.88
N PHE A 89 13.58 -9.84 -2.06
CA PHE A 89 13.37 -11.05 -2.85
C PHE A 89 14.71 -11.60 -3.31
N GLU A 90 14.89 -12.91 -3.14
CA GLU A 90 16.08 -13.64 -3.54
C GLU A 90 15.91 -14.29 -4.92
N LYS A 91 17.03 -14.70 -5.53
CA LYS A 91 17.01 -15.37 -6.85
C LYS A 91 16.22 -16.68 -6.88
N ASP A 92 16.10 -17.34 -5.74
CA ASP A 92 15.30 -18.55 -5.56
C ASP A 92 13.81 -18.29 -5.29
N GLY A 93 13.40 -17.00 -5.26
CA GLY A 93 12.03 -16.58 -5.01
C GLY A 93 11.67 -16.39 -3.54
N LYS A 94 12.61 -16.57 -2.60
CA LYS A 94 12.35 -16.32 -1.18
C LYS A 94 12.09 -14.84 -0.92
N LEU A 95 11.03 -14.55 -0.17
CA LEU A 95 10.71 -13.20 0.31
C LEU A 95 11.13 -13.01 1.77
N SER A 96 11.53 -11.80 2.12
CA SER A 96 11.73 -11.39 3.52
C SER A 96 11.27 -9.95 3.74
N VAL A 97 10.60 -9.71 4.85
CA VAL A 97 10.20 -8.37 5.27
C VAL A 97 11.30 -7.81 6.16
N LEU A 98 11.98 -6.77 5.67
CA LEU A 98 12.98 -6.05 6.45
C LEU A 98 12.39 -4.75 7.01
N PRO A 99 13.05 -4.12 8.00
CA PRO A 99 12.62 -2.81 8.48
C PRO A 99 12.49 -1.80 7.33
N PRO A 100 11.46 -0.92 7.36
CA PRO A 100 11.30 0.14 6.37
C PRO A 100 12.56 1.00 6.25
N THR A 101 12.87 1.43 5.03
CA THR A 101 13.96 2.38 4.78
C THR A 101 13.48 3.84 4.85
N SER A 102 12.17 4.05 4.96
CA SER A 102 11.53 5.36 5.02
C SER A 102 11.84 6.08 6.33
N THR A 103 11.93 7.40 6.24
CA THR A 103 12.14 8.33 7.34
C THR A 103 10.98 9.32 7.44
N ALA A 104 10.90 10.05 8.56
CA ALA A 104 9.85 11.05 8.73
C ALA A 104 9.97 12.14 7.65
N GLY A 105 8.88 12.39 6.93
CA GLY A 105 8.84 13.33 5.81
C GLY A 105 8.95 12.66 4.43
N ASP A 106 9.26 11.37 4.36
CA ASP A 106 9.12 10.63 3.10
C ASP A 106 7.66 10.56 2.66
N TYR A 107 7.42 10.71 1.36
CA TYR A 107 6.08 10.74 0.78
C TYR A 107 6.04 10.10 -0.62
N VAL A 108 4.83 9.67 -0.99
CA VAL A 108 4.48 9.28 -2.36
C VAL A 108 3.35 10.18 -2.84
N LEU A 109 3.51 10.79 -4.01
CA LEU A 109 2.52 11.65 -4.66
C LEU A 109 1.92 10.91 -5.84
N PHE A 110 0.60 10.85 -5.88
CA PHE A 110 -0.16 10.20 -6.95
C PHE A 110 -1.01 11.21 -7.71
N GLU A 111 -1.08 11.04 -9.03
CA GLU A 111 -2.05 11.71 -9.89
C GLU A 111 -3.13 10.72 -10.30
N ALA A 112 -4.39 11.00 -9.91
CA ALA A 112 -5.54 10.19 -10.29
C ALA A 112 -5.82 10.32 -11.80
N GLN A 113 -5.90 9.19 -12.50
CA GLN A 113 -6.19 9.12 -13.94
C GLN A 113 -7.67 8.84 -14.23
N MET A 114 -8.47 8.68 -13.17
CA MET A 114 -9.93 8.50 -13.19
C MET A 114 -10.50 8.79 -11.79
N ASN A 115 -11.82 8.82 -11.65
CA ASN A 115 -12.45 8.89 -10.34
C ASN A 115 -12.18 7.61 -9.53
N LEU A 116 -11.72 7.75 -8.29
CA LEU A 116 -11.31 6.63 -7.44
C LEU A 116 -11.90 6.76 -6.04
N ILE A 117 -12.15 5.60 -5.44
CA ILE A 117 -12.30 5.44 -3.99
C ILE A 117 -10.97 4.89 -3.49
N ILE A 118 -10.34 5.58 -2.54
CA ILE A 118 -9.05 5.18 -1.98
C ILE A 118 -9.26 4.66 -0.56
N GLY A 119 -8.96 3.38 -0.34
CA GLY A 119 -8.80 2.80 1.00
C GLY A 119 -7.33 2.89 1.42
N MET A 120 -7.06 3.52 2.56
CA MET A 120 -5.72 3.66 3.10
C MET A 120 -5.75 3.33 4.59
N THR A 121 -4.79 2.52 5.05
CA THR A 121 -4.69 2.07 6.44
C THR A 121 -3.24 2.11 6.88
N ALA A 122 -3.01 2.52 8.14
CA ALA A 122 -1.72 2.30 8.78
C ALA A 122 -1.61 0.81 9.13
N CYS A 123 -0.53 0.17 8.70
CA CYS A 123 -0.35 -1.27 8.92
C CYS A 123 -0.09 -1.57 10.39
N SER A 124 -0.74 -2.61 10.90
CA SER A 124 -0.58 -3.12 12.27
C SER A 124 0.41 -4.27 12.37
N ALA A 125 1.07 -4.68 11.28
CA ALA A 125 2.08 -5.74 11.31
C ALA A 125 3.45 -5.19 11.74
N GLU A 126 4.03 -5.75 12.79
CA GLU A 126 5.25 -5.25 13.45
C GLU A 126 6.45 -5.24 12.52
N ASP A 127 6.70 -6.32 11.78
CA ASP A 127 7.85 -6.43 10.88
C ASP A 127 7.81 -5.37 9.78
N SER A 128 6.60 -5.09 9.28
CA SER A 128 6.37 -4.07 8.24
C SER A 128 6.59 -2.64 8.74
N ASN A 129 6.60 -2.43 10.05
CA ASN A 129 6.77 -1.12 10.69
C ASN A 129 8.11 -0.99 11.43
N GLY A 130 9.00 -1.98 11.33
CA GLY A 130 10.25 -1.99 12.10
C GLY A 130 10.03 -2.03 13.61
N GLY A 131 8.94 -2.68 14.06
CA GLY A 131 8.60 -2.88 15.47
C GLY A 131 7.96 -1.69 16.18
N THR A 132 7.66 -0.57 15.50
CA THR A 132 6.97 0.57 16.13
C THR A 132 5.99 1.23 15.17
N PHE A 133 4.72 1.29 15.57
CA PHE A 133 3.65 1.91 14.78
C PHE A 133 3.70 3.43 14.86
N LYS A 134 3.51 4.08 13.71
CA LYS A 134 3.53 5.54 13.56
C LYS A 134 2.31 5.98 12.74
N PRO A 135 1.77 7.20 12.97
CA PRO A 135 0.67 7.70 12.17
C PRO A 135 1.12 7.91 10.71
N ILE A 136 0.19 7.70 9.79
CA ILE A 136 0.32 8.11 8.39
C ILE A 136 -0.50 9.39 8.17
N GLN A 137 -0.05 10.23 7.24
CA GLN A 137 -0.75 11.44 6.83
C GLN A 137 -1.12 11.32 5.36
N TYR A 138 -2.23 11.97 4.98
CA TYR A 138 -2.61 12.13 3.58
C TYR A 138 -3.14 13.53 3.33
N GLN A 139 -3.03 13.96 2.08
CA GLN A 139 -3.61 15.19 1.59
C GLN A 139 -4.18 14.93 0.19
N VAL A 140 -5.34 15.51 -0.08
CA VAL A 140 -5.90 15.58 -1.43
C VAL A 140 -5.60 16.97 -1.96
N LEU A 141 -4.86 17.05 -3.07
CA LEU A 141 -4.57 18.30 -3.75
C LEU A 141 -5.65 18.52 -4.82
N GLY A 142 -6.33 19.67 -4.77
CA GLY A 142 -7.25 20.07 -5.84
C GLY A 142 -6.50 20.58 -7.08
N SER A 143 -7.19 20.66 -8.22
CA SER A 143 -6.71 21.31 -9.44
C SER A 143 -6.50 22.82 -9.29
N ASP A 144 -7.03 23.44 -8.23
CA ASP A 144 -7.02 24.89 -8.02
C ASP A 144 -5.80 25.39 -7.23
N ASN A 145 -4.80 24.52 -6.99
CA ASN A 145 -3.53 24.87 -6.36
C ASN A 145 -2.40 25.02 -7.39
N GLU A 146 -2.67 25.62 -8.55
CA GLU A 146 -1.59 26.30 -9.29
C GLU A 146 -1.19 27.53 -8.46
N PRO A 147 0.10 27.74 -8.13
CA PRO A 147 0.51 29.02 -7.59
C PRO A 147 0.19 30.08 -8.64
N GLU A 148 -0.64 31.07 -8.27
CA GLU A 148 -0.81 32.28 -9.08
C GLU A 148 0.59 32.84 -9.42
N ASN A 149 0.81 33.13 -10.71
CA ASN A 149 2.05 33.66 -11.27
C ASN A 149 2.71 34.76 -10.43
#